data_AF-A0A9W9CKK1-F1
#
_entry.id   AF-A0A9W9CKK1-F1
#
_cell.length_a   1.000
_cell.length_b   1.000
_cell.length_c   1.000
_cell.angle_alpha   90.00
_cell.angle_beta   90.00
_cell.angle_gamma   90.00
#
_symmetry.space_group_name_H-M   'P 1'
#
loop_
_entity.id
_entity.type
_entity.pdbx_description
1 polymer ?
#
loop_
_entity_poly.entity_id
_entity_poly.type
_entity_poly.pdbx_seq_one_letter_code
_entity_poly.pdbx_strand_id
1 'polypeptide(L)'
;MQRSTPAPETTTSPFLRLPIELRRLVYQHVLPHTTTFDVRQQYPPYSAAPKTAVSLTFIRQKNGDGAWRMQKTASRVERETGHDIVWKRGRTNLLAVNRQIHEEAVDMLYGENTFVIDVTFDSINFRYRWRTRSDLTPNRTYQFLDHFSQRNLLRIKNYIINVESVDDYTD
;
A
#
# COMPACT_ATOMS: atom_id res chain seq x y z
N MET A 1 -1.77 -66.02 -2.41
CA MET A 1 -0.71 -65.08 -1.98
C MET A 1 -1.18 -63.66 -2.29
N GLN A 2 -1.72 -62.96 -1.28
CA GLN A 2 -2.11 -61.55 -1.42
C GLN A 2 -0.84 -60.69 -1.31
N ARG A 3 -0.53 -59.90 -2.35
CA ARG A 3 0.52 -58.88 -2.29
C ARG A 3 -0.05 -57.67 -1.55
N SER A 4 0.43 -57.41 -0.35
CA SER A 4 0.22 -56.15 0.36
C SER A 4 0.83 -55.00 -0.45
N THR A 5 -0.02 -54.09 -0.92
CA THR A 5 0.43 -52.85 -1.56
C THR A 5 0.94 -51.91 -0.46
N PRO A 6 2.19 -51.40 -0.52
CA PRO A 6 2.66 -50.43 0.46
C PRO A 6 1.83 -49.14 0.34
N ALA A 7 1.47 -48.56 1.49
CA ALA A 7 0.69 -47.32 1.55
C ALA A 7 1.44 -46.20 0.81
N PRO A 8 0.72 -45.26 0.14
CA PRO A 8 1.37 -44.13 -0.51
C PRO A 8 2.06 -43.29 0.56
N GLU A 9 3.39 -43.31 0.57
CA GLU A 9 4.18 -42.42 1.41
C GLU A 9 3.76 -40.98 1.06
N THR A 10 3.16 -40.29 2.03
CA THR A 10 2.75 -38.90 1.92
C THR A 10 4.01 -38.07 1.71
N THR A 11 4.37 -37.92 0.43
CA THR A 11 5.56 -37.24 -0.05
C THR A 11 5.30 -35.75 0.08
N THR A 12 5.31 -35.25 1.32
CA THR A 12 5.27 -33.83 1.62
C THR A 12 6.39 -33.16 0.85
N SER A 13 6.03 -32.18 0.02
CA SER A 13 6.97 -31.51 -0.88
C SER A 13 8.22 -31.06 -0.10
N PRO A 14 9.44 -31.19 -0.67
CA PRO A 14 10.67 -30.76 -0.01
C PRO A 14 10.62 -29.30 0.46
N PHE A 15 9.92 -28.43 -0.27
CA PHE A 15 9.71 -27.04 0.08
C PHE A 15 8.93 -26.86 1.39
N LEU A 16 7.88 -27.66 1.63
CA LEU A 16 7.08 -27.58 2.85
C LEU A 16 7.78 -28.20 4.08
N ARG A 17 8.90 -28.93 3.88
CA ARG A 17 9.76 -29.39 4.97
C ARG A 17 10.67 -28.28 5.51
N LEU A 18 10.87 -27.21 4.74
CA LEU A 18 11.65 -26.06 5.18
C LEU A 18 10.92 -25.33 6.34
N PRO A 19 11.67 -24.78 7.32
CA PRO A 19 11.11 -23.84 8.28
C PRO A 19 10.39 -22.69 7.60
N ILE A 20 9.34 -22.19 8.27
CA ILE A 20 8.49 -21.13 7.74
C ILE A 20 9.30 -19.88 7.34
N GLU A 21 10.35 -19.53 8.08
CA GLU A 21 11.12 -18.32 7.79
C GLU A 21 11.87 -18.41 6.45
N LEU A 22 12.38 -19.60 6.10
CA LEU A 22 13.01 -19.81 4.80
C LEU A 22 11.97 -19.75 3.66
N ARG A 23 10.76 -20.26 3.90
CA ARG A 23 9.67 -20.12 2.92
C ARG A 23 9.28 -18.66 2.74
N ARG A 24 9.19 -17.89 3.82
CA ARG A 24 8.87 -16.45 3.78
C ARG A 24 9.92 -15.64 3.02
N LEU A 25 11.22 -15.96 3.17
CA LEU A 25 12.28 -15.35 2.35
C LEU A 25 12.04 -15.59 0.85
N VAL A 26 11.64 -16.81 0.47
CA VAL A 26 11.28 -17.12 -0.93
C VAL A 26 10.03 -16.33 -1.35
N TYR A 27 9.00 -16.29 -0.51
CA TYR A 27 7.77 -15.56 -0.79
C TYR A 27 8.02 -14.06 -0.98
N GLN A 28 8.90 -13.44 -0.20
CA GLN A 28 9.25 -12.02 -0.31
C GLN A 28 9.79 -11.65 -1.70
N HIS A 29 10.47 -12.58 -2.37
CA HIS A 29 10.98 -12.36 -3.73
C HIS A 29 9.94 -12.57 -4.84
N VAL A 30 8.87 -13.33 -4.56
CA VAL A 30 7.87 -13.72 -5.56
C VAL A 30 6.59 -12.90 -5.43
N LEU A 31 6.14 -12.66 -4.19
CA LEU A 31 4.90 -11.97 -3.89
C LEU A 31 5.02 -10.45 -4.12
N PRO A 32 3.92 -9.80 -4.50
CA PRO A 32 3.84 -8.35 -4.44
C PRO A 32 4.10 -7.86 -3.01
N HIS A 33 4.96 -6.85 -2.88
CA HIS A 33 5.25 -6.23 -1.59
C HIS A 33 5.46 -4.73 -1.73
N THR A 34 5.22 -4.01 -0.64
CA THR A 34 5.39 -2.56 -0.58
C THR A 34 6.79 -2.17 -0.16
N THR A 35 7.29 -1.09 -0.76
CA THR A 35 8.56 -0.45 -0.42
C THR A 35 8.36 1.05 -0.36
N THR A 36 9.05 1.72 0.54
CA THR A 36 9.13 3.19 0.58
C THR A 36 10.24 3.67 -0.36
N PHE A 37 10.05 4.82 -1.00
CA PHE A 37 11.09 5.50 -1.76
C PHE A 37 10.99 7.01 -1.55
N ASP A 38 12.12 7.71 -1.58
CA ASP A 38 12.12 9.16 -1.44
C ASP A 38 11.56 9.83 -2.70
N VAL A 39 10.34 10.38 -2.59
CA VAL A 39 9.60 11.05 -3.67
C VAL A 39 10.36 12.28 -4.19
N ARG A 40 11.31 12.83 -3.42
CA ARG A 40 12.16 13.96 -3.84
C ARG A 40 12.98 13.66 -5.09
N GLN A 41 13.16 12.39 -5.44
CA GLN A 41 13.92 11.95 -6.62
C GLN A 41 13.09 11.93 -7.92
N GLN A 42 11.77 12.17 -7.87
CA GLN A 42 10.92 12.18 -9.08
C GLN A 42 10.91 13.53 -9.83
N TYR A 43 11.48 14.58 -9.25
CA TYR A 43 11.62 15.88 -9.91
C TYR A 43 12.99 15.97 -10.59
N PRO A 44 13.07 16.16 -11.92
CA PRO A 44 14.32 16.51 -12.58
C PRO A 44 14.92 17.77 -11.94
N PRO A 45 16.24 17.87 -11.77
CA PRO A 45 16.88 19.07 -11.20
C PRO A 45 16.65 20.35 -12.01
N TYR A 46 16.06 20.26 -13.21
CA TYR A 46 15.72 21.37 -14.09
C TYR A 46 14.25 21.83 -14.03
N SER A 47 13.35 21.10 -13.38
CA SER A 47 12.01 21.65 -13.11
C SER A 47 12.14 22.58 -11.91
N ALA A 48 11.84 23.86 -12.12
CA ALA A 48 11.92 24.95 -11.15
C ALA A 48 11.66 24.48 -9.71
N ALA A 49 12.50 24.98 -8.79
CA ALA A 49 12.46 24.77 -7.35
C ALA A 49 11.05 24.38 -6.88
N PRO A 50 10.90 23.29 -6.08
CA PRO A 50 9.60 22.80 -5.68
C PRO A 50 8.81 24.00 -5.21
N LYS A 51 7.71 24.31 -5.91
CA LYS A 51 6.78 25.33 -5.43
C LYS A 51 6.30 24.78 -4.11
N THR A 52 6.97 25.18 -3.04
CA THR A 52 6.48 25.15 -1.68
C THR A 52 5.30 26.11 -1.70
N ALA A 53 4.19 25.66 -2.31
CA ALA A 53 2.92 26.32 -2.29
C ALA A 53 2.37 26.13 -0.88
N VAL A 54 3.08 26.71 0.10
CA VAL A 54 2.57 26.96 1.43
C VAL A 54 1.36 27.83 1.18
N SER A 55 0.17 27.29 1.42
CA SER A 55 -1.02 28.13 1.40
C SER A 55 -0.90 29.07 2.59
N LEU A 56 -0.71 30.35 2.30
CA LEU A 56 -0.57 31.38 3.31
C LEU A 56 -1.97 31.83 3.70
N THR A 57 -2.52 31.18 4.72
CA THR A 57 -3.86 31.49 5.22
C THR A 57 -3.72 32.52 6.34
N PHE A 58 -4.34 33.68 6.18
CA PHE A 58 -4.37 34.70 7.23
C PHE A 58 -5.53 34.41 8.18
N ILE A 59 -5.23 34.17 9.45
CA ILE A 59 -6.24 33.90 10.47
C ILE A 59 -6.25 35.05 11.47
N ARG A 60 -7.45 35.52 11.81
CA ARG A 60 -7.69 36.57 12.81
C ARG A 60 -7.60 35.95 14.21
N GLN A 61 -6.70 36.46 15.06
CA GLN A 61 -6.57 35.97 16.44
C GLN A 61 -7.82 36.34 17.26
N LYS A 62 -8.44 35.34 17.92
CA LYS A 62 -9.64 35.54 18.77
C LYS A 62 -9.35 36.16 20.14
N ASN A 63 -8.09 36.27 20.56
CA ASN A 63 -7.72 36.82 21.86
C ASN A 63 -7.08 38.21 21.69
N GLY A 64 -7.87 39.27 21.85
CA GLY A 64 -7.37 40.61 22.19
C GLY A 64 -7.39 41.66 21.08
N ASP A 65 -6.47 41.59 20.12
CA ASP A 65 -6.13 42.77 19.31
C ASP A 65 -6.52 42.71 17.83
N GLY A 66 -7.27 41.70 17.40
CA GLY A 66 -7.72 41.58 16.00
C GLY A 66 -6.58 41.46 14.98
N ALA A 67 -5.35 41.21 15.44
CA ALA A 67 -4.16 41.10 14.61
C ALA A 67 -4.27 39.88 13.67
N TRP A 68 -3.91 40.12 12.41
CA TRP A 68 -3.83 39.09 11.38
C TRP A 68 -2.51 38.34 11.51
N ARG A 69 -2.57 37.02 11.73
CA ARG A 69 -1.38 36.17 11.72
C ARG A 69 -1.39 35.29 10.49
N MET A 70 -0.30 35.33 9.73
CA MET A 70 -0.07 34.43 8.61
C MET A 70 0.26 33.04 9.16
N GLN A 71 -0.63 32.07 8.96
CA GLN A 71 -0.36 30.67 9.28
C GLN A 71 0.15 29.97 8.02
N LYS A 72 1.33 29.37 8.12
CA LYS A 72 1.88 28.51 7.07
C LYS A 72 1.14 27.18 7.13
N THR A 73 0.24 26.94 6.20
CA THR A 73 -0.40 25.62 6.04
C THR A 73 0.43 24.82 5.04
N ALA A 74 0.82 23.60 5.39
CA ALA A 74 1.54 22.69 4.50
C ALA A 74 0.82 22.56 3.15
N SER A 75 1.60 22.50 2.06
CA SER A 75 1.07 22.51 0.70
C SER A 75 0.15 21.31 0.43
N ARG A 76 -0.80 21.43 -0.51
CA ARG A 76 -1.72 20.33 -0.90
C ARG A 76 -1.00 19.02 -1.26
N VAL A 77 0.21 19.11 -1.81
CA VAL A 77 1.07 17.97 -2.20
C VAL A 77 1.68 17.25 -0.98
N GLU A 78 1.82 17.96 0.14
CA GLU A 78 2.31 17.40 1.41
C GLU A 78 1.19 16.76 2.24
N ARG A 79 -0.09 16.99 1.86
CA ARG A 79 -1.26 16.38 2.50
C ARG A 79 -1.49 14.93 2.04
N GLU A 80 -1.08 14.57 0.82
CA GLU A 80 -1.25 13.22 0.28
C GLU A 80 -0.20 12.26 0.85
N THR A 81 -0.46 11.79 2.07
CA THR A 81 0.40 10.82 2.76
C THR A 81 0.41 9.50 1.98
N GLY A 82 1.58 8.85 1.89
CA GLY A 82 1.73 7.56 1.21
C GLY A 82 2.11 7.64 -0.27
N HIS A 83 2.50 8.81 -0.80
CA HIS A 83 3.08 8.90 -2.16
C HIS A 83 4.43 8.18 -2.30
N ASP A 84 5.14 8.03 -1.19
CA ASP A 84 6.39 7.29 -1.05
C ASP A 84 6.18 5.78 -1.04
N ILE A 85 4.94 5.31 -0.84
CA ILE A 85 4.60 3.88 -0.87
C ILE A 85 4.38 3.41 -2.31
N VAL A 86 5.23 2.49 -2.76
CA VAL A 86 5.07 1.80 -4.04
C VAL A 86 5.13 0.30 -3.87
N TRP A 87 4.34 -0.37 -4.69
CA TRP A 87 4.33 -1.82 -4.80
C TRP A 87 5.39 -2.28 -5.78
N LYS A 88 6.17 -3.28 -5.38
CA LYS A 88 6.96 -4.08 -6.31
C LYS A 88 6.04 -5.12 -6.95
N ARG A 89 6.09 -5.23 -8.27
CA ARG A 89 5.28 -6.22 -8.99
C ARG A 89 5.75 -7.63 -8.60
N GLY A 90 4.79 -8.50 -8.29
CA GLY A 90 5.00 -9.90 -8.00
C GLY A 90 3.92 -10.76 -8.64
N ARG A 91 3.89 -12.06 -8.30
CA ARG A 91 2.92 -13.02 -8.81
C ARG A 91 2.04 -13.53 -7.66
N THR A 92 0.73 -13.39 -7.81
CA THR A 92 -0.26 -13.89 -6.85
C THR A 92 -0.69 -15.33 -7.11
N ASN A 93 -0.20 -15.97 -8.19
CA ASN A 93 -0.49 -17.38 -8.50
C ASN A 93 -0.09 -18.33 -7.37
N LEU A 94 0.87 -17.91 -6.52
CA LEU A 94 1.29 -18.67 -5.35
C LEU A 94 0.14 -18.94 -4.36
N LEU A 95 -0.85 -18.03 -4.32
CA LEU A 95 -2.05 -18.17 -3.48
C LEU A 95 -2.93 -19.35 -3.88
N ALA A 96 -2.78 -19.90 -5.09
CA ALA A 96 -3.63 -20.99 -5.60
C ALA A 96 -2.99 -22.39 -5.50
N VAL A 97 -1.75 -22.50 -5.00
CA VAL A 97 -0.97 -23.75 -5.10
C VAL A 97 -1.38 -24.78 -4.04
N ASN A 98 -1.43 -24.38 -2.77
CA ASN A 98 -1.75 -25.27 -1.64
C ASN A 98 -2.30 -24.43 -0.47
N ARG A 99 -3.17 -25.00 0.36
CA ARG A 99 -3.72 -24.34 1.57
C ARG A 99 -2.65 -23.77 2.50
N GLN A 100 -1.57 -24.51 2.76
CA GLN A 100 -0.51 -24.05 3.66
C GLN A 100 0.21 -22.82 3.08
N ILE A 101 0.62 -22.90 1.82
CA ILE A 101 1.26 -21.79 1.11
C ILE A 101 0.31 -20.59 1.00
N HIS A 102 -0.97 -20.85 0.74
CA HIS A 102 -1.99 -19.82 0.67
C HIS A 102 -2.07 -19.02 1.97
N GLU A 103 -2.25 -19.68 3.12
CA GLU A 103 -2.37 -18.98 4.40
C GLU A 103 -1.11 -18.16 4.71
N GLU A 104 0.08 -18.74 4.52
CA GLU A 104 1.36 -18.05 4.73
C GLU A 104 1.54 -16.84 3.80
N ALA A 105 1.19 -16.99 2.52
CA ALA A 105 1.35 -15.95 1.51
C ALA A 105 0.30 -14.84 1.64
N VAL A 106 -0.94 -15.16 2.01
CA VAL A 106 -1.99 -14.17 2.30
C VAL A 106 -1.60 -13.34 3.53
N ASP A 107 -1.04 -13.97 4.56
CA ASP A 107 -0.58 -13.25 5.76
C ASP A 107 0.55 -12.27 5.44
N MET A 108 1.49 -12.64 4.56
CA MET A 108 2.50 -11.70 4.09
C MET A 108 1.89 -10.60 3.19
N LEU A 109 1.03 -10.97 2.24
CA LEU A 109 0.49 -10.05 1.24
C LEU A 109 -0.39 -8.96 1.86
N TYR A 110 -1.24 -9.31 2.83
CA TYR A 110 -2.16 -8.37 3.46
C TYR A 110 -1.66 -7.86 4.82
N GLY A 111 -0.93 -8.68 5.57
CA GLY A 111 -0.49 -8.33 6.92
C GLY A 111 0.80 -7.52 7.00
N GLU A 112 1.72 -7.66 6.04
CA GLU A 112 3.00 -6.94 6.05
C GLU A 112 2.96 -5.69 5.17
N ASN A 113 2.21 -5.73 4.06
CA ASN A 113 2.16 -4.63 3.11
C ASN A 113 1.32 -3.45 3.58
N THR A 114 1.68 -2.25 3.14
CA THR A 114 0.97 -1.00 3.46
C THR A 114 -0.01 -0.60 2.35
N PHE A 115 -1.29 -0.50 2.69
CA PHE A 115 -2.34 -0.12 1.75
C PHE A 115 -2.64 1.37 1.85
N VAL A 116 -2.57 2.08 0.73
CA VAL A 116 -2.95 3.50 0.66
C VAL A 116 -4.41 3.59 0.22
N ILE A 117 -5.24 4.14 1.08
CA ILE A 117 -6.68 4.23 0.91
C ILE A 117 -7.05 5.70 0.83
N ASP A 118 -7.69 6.09 -0.27
CA ASP A 118 -8.20 7.43 -0.49
C ASP A 118 -9.72 7.39 -0.31
N VAL A 119 -10.23 8.16 0.64
CA VAL A 119 -11.65 8.28 0.96
C VAL A 119 -12.14 9.62 0.40
N THR A 120 -13.00 9.55 -0.62
CA THR A 120 -13.71 10.68 -1.20
C THR A 120 -15.13 10.74 -0.63
N PHE A 121 -15.92 11.74 -1.04
CA PHE A 121 -17.31 11.88 -0.57
C PHE A 121 -18.20 10.68 -0.92
N ASP A 122 -17.92 10.00 -2.04
CA ASP A 122 -18.76 8.97 -2.64
C ASP A 122 -18.10 7.59 -2.71
N SER A 123 -16.79 7.48 -2.47
CA SER A 123 -16.09 6.22 -2.67
C SER A 123 -14.86 6.05 -1.76
N ILE A 124 -14.53 4.78 -1.51
CA ILE A 124 -13.34 4.37 -0.77
C ILE A 124 -12.45 3.62 -1.75
N ASN A 125 -11.34 4.23 -2.08
CA ASN A 125 -10.49 3.81 -3.18
C ASN A 125 -9.14 3.32 -2.66
N PHE A 126 -8.69 2.17 -3.15
CA PHE A 126 -7.32 1.70 -2.97
C PHE A 126 -6.44 2.24 -4.08
N ARG A 127 -5.41 2.99 -3.68
CA ARG A 127 -4.41 3.55 -4.57
C ARG A 127 -3.25 2.56 -4.75
N TYR A 128 -3.28 1.82 -5.85
CA TYR A 128 -2.24 0.90 -6.24
C TYR A 128 -1.21 1.59 -7.14
N ARG A 129 -0.07 1.97 -6.56
CA ARG A 129 1.09 2.48 -7.30
C ARG A 129 2.18 1.44 -7.33
N TRP A 130 2.83 1.24 -8.49
CA TRP A 130 3.93 0.28 -8.59
C TRP A 130 5.11 0.86 -9.34
N ARG A 131 6.32 0.39 -9.00
CA ARG A 131 7.55 0.82 -9.69
C ARG A 131 7.82 -0.11 -10.87
N THR A 132 8.11 0.51 -12.02
CA THR A 132 8.55 -0.20 -13.24
C THR A 132 10.07 -0.26 -13.30
N ARG A 133 10.62 -1.05 -14.23
CA ARG A 133 12.08 -1.09 -14.47
C ARG A 133 12.63 0.24 -15.01
N SER A 134 11.78 1.08 -15.57
CA SER A 134 12.13 2.41 -16.11
C SER A 134 11.94 3.53 -15.08
N ASP A 135 11.85 3.19 -13.79
CA ASP A 135 11.66 4.12 -12.66
C ASP A 135 10.40 4.99 -12.68
N LEU A 136 9.53 4.77 -13.67
CA LEU A 136 8.19 5.33 -13.67
C LEU A 136 7.35 4.64 -12.60
N THR A 137 6.46 5.40 -11.97
CA THR A 137 5.51 4.91 -10.96
C THR A 137 4.06 5.07 -11.42
N PRO A 138 3.58 4.23 -12.36
CA PRO A 138 2.18 4.21 -12.71
C PRO A 138 1.27 4.05 -11.49
N ASN A 139 0.07 4.62 -11.58
CA ASN A 139 -0.98 4.48 -10.58
C ASN A 139 -2.19 3.76 -11.19
N ARG A 140 -2.92 3.06 -10.33
CA ARG A 140 -4.25 2.54 -10.62
C ARG A 140 -5.07 2.58 -9.35
N THR A 141 -6.34 2.90 -9.52
CA THR A 141 -7.28 3.00 -8.41
C THR A 141 -8.30 1.88 -8.51
N TYR A 142 -8.63 1.26 -7.38
CA TYR A 142 -9.64 0.21 -7.28
C TYR A 142 -10.63 0.56 -6.18
N GLN A 143 -11.91 0.26 -6.36
CA GLN A 143 -12.90 0.35 -5.28
C GLN A 143 -12.51 -0.64 -4.17
N PHE A 144 -12.18 -0.13 -2.99
CA PHE A 144 -11.49 -0.91 -1.96
C PHE A 144 -12.33 -2.07 -1.44
N LEU A 145 -13.60 -1.80 -1.13
CA LEU A 145 -14.48 -2.79 -0.52
C LEU A 145 -14.92 -3.90 -1.48
N ASP A 146 -15.02 -3.59 -2.79
CA ASP A 146 -15.47 -4.53 -3.80
C ASP A 146 -14.32 -5.34 -4.40
N HIS A 147 -13.10 -4.78 -4.40
CA HIS A 147 -11.95 -5.43 -5.02
C HIS A 147 -11.40 -6.59 -4.17
N PHE A 148 -11.53 -6.51 -2.85
CA PHE A 148 -10.98 -7.49 -1.92
C PHE A 148 -12.07 -8.27 -1.21
N SER A 149 -11.92 -9.60 -1.13
CA SER A 149 -12.83 -10.41 -0.31
C SER A 149 -12.78 -9.98 1.16
N GLN A 150 -13.93 -9.95 1.83
CA GLN A 150 -14.05 -9.53 3.24
C GLN A 150 -13.07 -10.25 4.18
N ARG A 151 -12.83 -11.56 3.97
CA ARG A 151 -11.87 -12.34 4.76
C ARG A 151 -10.44 -11.79 4.67
N ASN A 152 -10.04 -11.30 3.50
CA ASN A 152 -8.70 -10.76 3.28
C ASN A 152 -8.59 -9.32 3.77
N LEU A 153 -9.68 -8.54 3.70
CA LEU A 153 -9.73 -7.19 4.28
C LEU A 153 -9.42 -7.21 5.78
N LEU A 154 -9.95 -8.19 6.51
CA LEU A 154 -9.67 -8.37 7.95
C LEU A 154 -8.19 -8.68 8.26
N ARG A 155 -7.40 -9.07 7.26
CA ARG A 155 -5.96 -9.33 7.42
C ARG A 155 -5.10 -8.11 7.16
N ILE A 156 -5.68 -7.04 6.61
CA ILE A 156 -4.95 -5.79 6.38
C ILE A 156 -4.67 -5.12 7.72
N LYS A 157 -3.38 -4.98 8.04
CA LYS A 157 -2.93 -4.38 9.31
C LYS A 157 -2.32 -2.99 9.12
N ASN A 158 -1.67 -2.76 7.98
CA ASN A 158 -0.94 -1.54 7.70
C ASN A 158 -1.68 -0.77 6.61
N TYR A 159 -2.23 0.40 6.95
CA TYR A 159 -2.91 1.24 5.99
C TYR A 159 -2.70 2.73 6.29
N ILE A 160 -2.74 3.54 5.23
CA ILE A 160 -2.69 4.99 5.27
C ILE A 160 -3.99 5.49 4.68
N ILE A 161 -4.72 6.33 5.42
CA ILE A 161 -6.00 6.89 4.97
C ILE A 161 -5.79 8.35 4.63
N ASN A 162 -6.08 8.71 3.38
CA ASN A 162 -6.23 10.09 2.94
C ASN A 162 -7.72 10.39 2.84
N VAL A 163 -8.19 11.42 3.53
CA VAL A 163 -9.60 11.83 3.50
C VAL A 163 -9.70 13.15 2.75
N GLU A 164 -10.48 13.17 1.68
CA GLU A 164 -10.85 14.41 0.99
C GLU A 164 -11.96 15.13 1.77
N SER A 165 -11.71 16.38 2.17
CA SER A 165 -12.72 17.20 2.86
C SER A 165 -13.65 17.87 1.84
N VAL A 166 -14.95 17.75 2.04
CA VAL A 166 -15.99 18.34 1.17
C VAL A 166 -16.10 19.86 1.38
N ASP A 167 -15.62 20.38 2.51
CA ASP A 167 -15.73 21.80 2.87
C ASP A 167 -14.85 22.75 2.01
N ASP A 168 -14.01 22.22 1.12
CA ASP A 168 -13.18 23.03 0.19
C ASP A 168 -13.97 23.52 -1.05
N TYR A 169 -15.27 23.16 -1.20
CA TYR A 169 -16.09 23.51 -2.37
C TYR A 169 -17.12 24.62 -2.12
N THR A 170 -17.17 25.21 -0.93
CA THR A 170 -18.23 26.15 -0.51
C THR A 170 -17.76 27.57 -0.16
N ASP A 171 -16.71 28.06 -0.81
CA ASP A 171 -16.38 29.51 -0.84
C ASP A 171 -17.00 30.22 -2.06
#